data_AF-A0A7J9NC54-F1
#
_entry.id   AF-A0A7J9NC54-F1
#
_cell.length_a   1.000
_cell.length_b   1.000
_cell.length_c   1.000
_cell.angle_alpha   90.00
_cell.angle_beta   90.00
_cell.angle_gamma   90.00
#
_symmetry.space_group_name_H-M   'P 1'
#
loop_
_entity.id
_entity.type
_entity.pdbx_description
1 polymer ?
#
loop_
_entity_poly.entity_id
_entity_poly.type
_entity_poly.pdbx_seq_one_letter_code
_entity_poly.pdbx_strand_id
1 'polypeptide(L)'
;MELWNLWAKLSFSTCLVDGKTVEEGMIAVVLAKLHFRFGDLGLVLRKSRTYSNLSDWKTRGMGAGRKLRTHRRRQRWADKSYKKSNLGNEWKKPFAGSSHAKGIVLEKIGIEAKQPNSAIRKCARVQLIKNGKKIAAFVPNDGCLNYIEENDEVLIAGFGRKGHAVGDIPGVRFKVVKVSGVSLLALFKEKKEKPRS
;
A
#
# COMPACT_ATOMS: atom_id res chain seq x y z
N MET A 1 -42.26 -15.42 -39.96
CA MET A 1 -40.84 -15.22 -40.33
C MET A 1 -40.57 -13.70 -40.43
N GLU A 2 -40.88 -12.92 -39.39
CA GLU A 2 -40.83 -11.43 -39.45
C GLU A 2 -40.59 -10.73 -38.09
N LEU A 3 -39.88 -11.35 -37.14
CA LEU A 3 -39.51 -10.66 -35.88
C LEU A 3 -38.00 -10.65 -35.58
N TRP A 4 -37.19 -11.17 -36.51
CA TRP A 4 -35.73 -11.16 -36.36
C TRP A 4 -35.08 -9.92 -37.00
N ASN A 5 -35.75 -9.28 -37.97
CA ASN A 5 -35.19 -8.15 -38.73
C ASN A 5 -35.35 -6.77 -38.06
N LEU A 6 -36.02 -6.66 -36.91
CA LEU A 6 -36.07 -5.40 -36.15
C LEU A 6 -34.93 -5.25 -35.14
N TRP A 7 -34.28 -6.35 -34.73
CA TRP A 7 -33.21 -6.30 -33.73
C TRP A 7 -31.86 -5.89 -34.34
N ALA A 8 -31.63 -6.18 -35.63
CA ALA A 8 -30.37 -5.91 -36.32
C ALA A 8 -30.19 -4.44 -36.78
N LYS A 9 -31.21 -3.59 -36.68
CA LYS A 9 -31.14 -2.17 -37.09
C LYS A 9 -30.83 -1.19 -35.95
N LEU A 10 -30.70 -1.64 -34.70
CA LEU A 10 -30.38 -0.79 -33.56
C LEU A 10 -28.93 -0.87 -33.08
N SER A 11 -28.04 -1.49 -33.86
CA SER A 11 -26.64 -1.71 -33.48
C SER A 11 -25.63 -0.80 -34.20
N PHE A 12 -26.06 0.17 -35.00
CA PHE A 12 -25.16 1.10 -35.69
C PHE A 12 -25.75 2.52 -35.71
N SER A 13 -25.60 3.25 -34.62
CA SER A 13 -25.49 4.71 -34.67
C SER A 13 -24.71 5.19 -33.47
N THR A 14 -23.38 5.16 -33.60
CA THR A 14 -22.48 5.90 -32.71
C THR A 14 -22.64 7.40 -33.01
N CYS A 15 -23.39 8.12 -32.19
CA CYS A 15 -23.31 9.57 -32.10
C CYS A 15 -22.22 9.94 -31.08
N LEU A 16 -21.10 10.42 -31.61
CA LEU A 16 -20.05 11.17 -30.91
C LEU A 16 -20.50 12.63 -30.83
N VAL A 17 -20.99 13.11 -29.69
CA VAL A 17 -20.97 14.53 -29.29
C VAL A 17 -21.01 14.61 -27.75
N ASP A 18 -20.04 15.31 -27.16
CA ASP A 18 -20.03 15.90 -25.81
C ASP A 18 -20.23 15.00 -24.57
N GLY A 19 -19.19 14.19 -24.28
CA GLY A 19 -18.51 14.22 -22.99
C GLY A 19 -19.33 14.28 -21.69
N LYS A 20 -20.28 13.35 -21.47
CA LYS A 20 -20.77 12.88 -20.15
C LYS A 20 -21.67 11.65 -20.36
N THR A 21 -21.28 10.47 -19.90
CA THR A 21 -22.16 9.30 -19.79
C THR A 21 -22.50 9.02 -18.33
N VAL A 22 -23.80 9.09 -18.06
CA VAL A 22 -24.48 8.81 -16.79
C VAL A 22 -25.20 7.47 -16.96
N GLU A 23 -25.06 6.61 -15.95
CA GLU A 23 -25.94 5.48 -15.60
C GLU A 23 -26.17 4.31 -16.57
N GLU A 24 -25.41 3.22 -16.35
CA GLU A 24 -25.76 1.85 -16.78
C GLU A 24 -26.40 1.01 -15.66
N GLY A 25 -27.04 1.64 -14.67
CA GLY A 25 -27.48 0.96 -13.44
C GLY A 25 -28.96 0.62 -13.31
N MET A 26 -29.86 1.11 -14.17
CA MET A 26 -31.29 1.16 -13.83
C MET A 26 -32.19 0.11 -14.52
N ILE A 27 -31.71 -0.68 -15.47
CA ILE A 27 -32.59 -1.60 -16.22
C ILE A 27 -32.76 -2.97 -15.52
N ALA A 28 -31.90 -3.33 -14.57
CA ALA A 28 -32.00 -4.61 -13.85
C ALA A 28 -33.08 -4.65 -12.74
N VAL A 29 -33.59 -3.49 -12.29
CA VAL A 29 -34.51 -3.41 -11.14
C VAL A 29 -35.97 -3.71 -11.53
N VAL A 30 -36.36 -3.49 -12.80
CA VAL A 30 -37.75 -3.64 -13.23
C VAL A 30 -38.13 -5.10 -13.53
N LEU A 31 -37.18 -5.93 -13.94
CA LEU A 31 -37.42 -7.35 -14.27
C LEU A 31 -37.52 -8.27 -13.04
N ALA A 32 -36.99 -7.87 -11.87
CA ALA A 32 -37.09 -8.66 -10.64
C ALA A 32 -38.43 -8.51 -9.90
N LYS A 33 -39.30 -7.60 -10.33
CA LYS A 33 -40.56 -7.26 -9.62
C LYS A 33 -41.79 -8.01 -10.12
N LEU A 34 -41.65 -8.91 -11.11
CA LEU A 34 -42.76 -9.62 -11.75
C LEU A 34 -42.80 -11.15 -11.53
N HIS A 35 -42.05 -11.69 -10.58
CA HIS A 35 -42.04 -13.14 -10.28
C HIS A 35 -42.49 -13.48 -8.84
N PHE A 36 -43.32 -12.62 -8.24
CA PHE A 36 -43.78 -12.78 -6.86
C PHE A 36 -45.30 -12.59 -6.74
N ARG A 37 -46.08 -13.41 -7.43
CA ARG A 37 -47.45 -13.77 -7.02
C ARG A 37 -47.75 -15.19 -7.48
N PHE A 38 -48.46 -15.93 -6.63
CA PHE A 38 -48.88 -17.33 -6.70
C PHE A 38 -48.03 -18.32 -5.91
N GLY A 39 -48.55 -18.67 -4.72
CA GLY A 39 -48.10 -19.82 -3.95
C GLY A 39 -48.43 -19.81 -2.46
N ASP A 40 -49.54 -19.21 -2.03
CA ASP A 40 -50.10 -19.47 -0.70
C ASP A 40 -50.89 -20.79 -0.74
N LEU A 41 -50.33 -21.85 -0.15
CA LEU A 41 -51.08 -23.03 0.30
C LEU A 41 -50.30 -23.72 1.43
N GLY A 42 -50.75 -23.44 2.65
CA GLY A 42 -50.81 -24.35 3.80
C GLY A 42 -49.57 -25.16 4.17
N LEU A 43 -48.87 -24.72 5.23
CA LEU A 43 -48.73 -25.55 6.44
C LEU A 43 -48.36 -24.69 7.65
N VAL A 44 -49.35 -24.40 8.48
CA VAL A 44 -49.14 -23.85 9.83
C VAL A 44 -48.68 -25.00 10.73
N LEU A 45 -47.38 -25.29 10.73
CA LEU A 45 -46.76 -25.98 11.86
C LEU A 45 -46.18 -24.93 12.80
N ARG A 46 -46.95 -24.61 13.84
CA ARG A 46 -46.48 -23.95 15.06
C ARG A 46 -45.29 -24.75 15.62
N LYS A 47 -44.06 -24.34 15.32
CA LYS A 47 -42.90 -24.70 16.12
C LYS A 47 -42.55 -23.51 17.00
N SER A 48 -42.87 -23.68 18.27
CA SER A 48 -42.49 -22.87 19.42
C SER A 48 -41.12 -22.20 19.29
N ARG A 49 -41.15 -20.85 19.28
CA ARG A 49 -40.33 -19.95 20.10
C ARG A 49 -39.07 -20.58 20.74
N THR A 50 -37.91 -20.41 20.08
CA THR A 50 -36.64 -20.02 20.73
C THR A 50 -35.83 -19.17 19.74
N TYR A 51 -36.10 -17.87 19.69
CA TYR A 51 -35.10 -16.88 19.25
C TYR A 51 -34.08 -16.74 20.38
N SER A 52 -33.17 -17.70 20.49
CA SER A 52 -32.01 -17.59 21.38
C SER A 52 -30.75 -17.72 20.53
N ASN A 53 -30.12 -16.57 20.31
CA ASN A 53 -28.71 -16.40 19.87
C ASN A 53 -28.43 -16.48 18.36
N LEU A 54 -29.00 -15.54 17.60
CA LEU A 54 -28.42 -15.09 16.32
C LEU A 54 -27.15 -14.25 16.60
N SER A 55 -26.07 -14.87 17.10
CA SER A 55 -24.75 -14.24 17.18
C SER A 55 -23.62 -15.23 17.43
N ASP A 56 -23.52 -16.30 16.63
CA ASP A 56 -22.25 -17.05 16.57
C ASP A 56 -21.96 -17.54 15.15
N TRP A 57 -21.03 -16.84 14.49
CA TRP A 57 -20.63 -17.07 13.10
C TRP A 57 -19.75 -18.33 12.91
N LYS A 58 -19.62 -19.18 13.94
CA LYS A 58 -18.75 -20.36 13.94
C LYS A 58 -19.49 -21.61 14.39
N THR A 59 -19.06 -22.75 13.83
CA THR A 59 -19.58 -24.06 14.22
C THR A 59 -19.05 -24.49 15.58
N ARG A 60 -19.94 -24.84 16.51
CA ARG A 60 -19.62 -25.29 17.89
C ARG A 60 -19.74 -26.80 18.14
N GLY A 61 -20.09 -27.59 17.13
CA GLY A 61 -20.29 -29.03 17.28
C GLY A 61 -19.00 -29.80 17.61
N MET A 62 -19.11 -30.82 18.46
CA MET A 62 -18.03 -31.80 18.67
C MET A 62 -17.70 -32.47 17.32
N GLY A 63 -16.42 -32.45 16.91
CA GLY A 63 -15.99 -32.89 15.57
C GLY A 63 -15.84 -31.77 14.52
N ALA A 64 -16.23 -30.52 14.81
CA ALA A 64 -16.10 -29.39 13.87
C ALA A 64 -14.67 -28.80 13.74
N GLY A 65 -13.67 -29.39 14.43
CA GLY A 65 -12.30 -28.87 14.50
C GLY A 65 -11.63 -28.68 13.13
N ARG A 66 -11.88 -29.58 12.17
CA ARG A 66 -11.34 -29.46 10.80
C ARG A 66 -11.83 -28.19 10.10
N LYS A 67 -13.13 -27.88 10.21
CA LYS A 67 -13.75 -26.69 9.62
C LYS A 67 -13.20 -25.41 10.25
N LEU A 68 -13.10 -25.36 11.58
CA LEU A 68 -12.53 -24.22 12.31
C LEU A 68 -11.07 -23.97 11.94
N ARG A 69 -10.26 -25.03 11.81
CA ARG A 69 -8.84 -24.93 11.40
C ARG A 69 -8.69 -24.37 9.99
N THR A 70 -9.43 -24.91 9.01
CA THR A 70 -9.39 -24.43 7.63
C THR A 70 -9.88 -22.99 7.52
N HIS A 71 -10.95 -22.66 8.25
CA HIS A 71 -11.48 -21.30 8.30
C HIS A 71 -10.44 -20.31 8.86
N ARG A 72 -9.79 -20.63 9.99
CA ARG A 72 -8.74 -19.77 10.55
C ARG A 72 -7.52 -19.65 9.64
N ARG A 73 -7.12 -20.71 8.94
CA ARG A 73 -6.05 -20.63 7.92
C ARG A 73 -6.40 -19.66 6.81
N ARG A 74 -7.62 -19.71 6.28
CA ARG A 74 -8.09 -18.78 5.23
C ARG A 74 -8.13 -17.34 5.73
N GLN A 75 -8.72 -17.10 6.91
CA GLN A 75 -8.81 -15.76 7.50
C GLN A 75 -7.43 -15.18 7.87
N ARG A 76 -6.46 -16.02 8.24
CA ARG A 76 -5.10 -15.57 8.56
C ARG A 76 -4.42 -14.84 7.39
N TRP A 77 -4.77 -15.17 6.15
CA TRP A 77 -4.24 -14.47 4.97
C TRP A 77 -4.77 -13.04 4.80
N ALA A 78 -5.87 -12.67 5.46
CA ALA A 78 -6.36 -11.30 5.51
C ALA A 78 -5.51 -10.42 6.45
N ASP A 79 -4.80 -11.01 7.41
CA ASP A 79 -3.85 -10.29 8.25
C ASP A 79 -2.63 -9.86 7.42
N LYS A 80 -2.42 -8.54 7.33
CA LYS A 80 -1.33 -7.92 6.58
C LYS A 80 0.04 -8.34 7.08
N SER A 81 0.19 -8.57 8.39
CA SER A 81 1.47 -8.95 8.99
C SER A 81 1.87 -10.37 8.56
N TYR A 82 0.94 -11.32 8.68
CA TYR A 82 1.10 -12.70 8.26
C TYR A 82 1.32 -12.82 6.74
N LYS A 83 0.51 -12.11 5.96
CA LYS A 83 0.69 -12.06 4.49
C LYS A 83 2.09 -11.56 4.12
N LYS A 84 2.61 -10.55 4.81
CA LYS A 84 3.93 -9.97 4.52
C LYS A 84 5.08 -10.92 4.87
N SER A 85 5.01 -11.63 6.00
CA SER A 85 6.04 -12.61 6.40
C SER A 85 6.09 -13.80 5.45
N ASN A 86 4.92 -14.30 5.02
CA ASN A 86 4.82 -15.54 4.24
C ASN A 86 5.06 -15.36 2.73
N LEU A 87 4.84 -14.17 2.16
CA LEU A 87 5.07 -13.90 0.74
C LEU A 87 6.53 -13.63 0.37
N GLY A 88 7.44 -13.45 1.35
CA GLY A 88 8.85 -13.15 1.07
C GLY A 88 9.11 -11.75 0.48
N ASN A 89 8.13 -10.84 0.55
CA ASN A 89 8.24 -9.47 0.03
C ASN A 89 9.36 -8.63 0.68
N GLU A 90 9.92 -9.09 1.80
CA GLU A 90 11.02 -8.41 2.50
C GLU A 90 12.30 -8.36 1.67
N TRP A 91 12.63 -9.44 0.96
CA TRP A 91 13.85 -9.59 0.15
C TRP A 91 13.86 -8.71 -1.11
N LYS A 92 12.66 -8.41 -1.64
CA LYS A 92 12.51 -7.52 -2.81
C LYS A 92 12.81 -6.06 -2.48
N LYS A 93 12.74 -5.66 -1.21
CA LYS A 93 12.97 -4.26 -0.79
C LYS A 93 14.42 -3.83 -0.96
N PRO A 94 14.72 -2.50 -0.97
CA PRO A 94 16.09 -2.01 -1.09
C PRO A 94 17.02 -2.51 0.02
N PHE A 95 16.53 -2.64 1.25
CA PHE A 95 17.35 -3.07 2.39
C PHE A 95 17.37 -4.59 2.62
N ALA A 96 16.54 -5.36 1.92
CA ALA A 96 16.49 -6.83 2.02
C ALA A 96 16.50 -7.35 3.49
N GLY A 97 15.68 -6.76 4.37
CA GLY A 97 15.58 -7.14 5.78
C GLY A 97 16.63 -6.54 6.73
N SER A 98 17.71 -5.92 6.22
CA SER A 98 18.69 -5.22 7.07
C SER A 98 18.15 -3.91 7.66
N SER A 99 18.61 -3.55 8.85
CA SER A 99 18.28 -2.27 9.51
C SER A 99 18.93 -1.07 8.81
N HIS A 100 20.18 -1.25 8.37
CA HIS A 100 21.01 -0.22 7.73
C HIS A 100 21.63 -0.74 6.43
N ALA A 101 22.05 0.18 5.58
CA ALA A 101 22.82 -0.14 4.39
C ALA A 101 23.85 0.95 4.08
N LYS A 102 25.02 0.54 3.60
CA LYS A 102 26.02 1.44 3.03
C LYS A 102 25.65 1.75 1.57
N GLY A 103 25.88 2.98 1.15
CA GLY A 103 25.70 3.41 -0.23
C GLY A 103 26.66 4.53 -0.63
N ILE A 104 26.69 4.81 -1.91
CA ILE A 104 27.51 5.85 -2.54
C ILE A 104 26.57 6.95 -3.03
N VAL A 105 26.88 8.20 -2.70
CA VAL A 105 26.09 9.36 -3.14
C VAL A 105 26.32 9.61 -4.63
N LEU A 106 25.23 9.75 -5.39
CA LEU A 106 25.28 10.08 -6.81
C LEU A 106 25.14 11.59 -7.02
N GLU A 107 24.05 12.16 -6.52
CA GLU A 107 23.70 13.57 -6.72
C GLU A 107 22.93 14.13 -5.52
N LYS A 108 23.02 15.44 -5.33
CA LYS A 108 22.23 16.19 -4.33
C LYS A 108 20.89 16.59 -4.95
N ILE A 109 19.79 16.37 -4.22
CA ILE A 109 18.44 16.68 -4.69
C ILE A 109 17.71 17.58 -3.69
N GLY A 110 16.98 18.58 -4.20
CA GLY A 110 15.92 19.25 -3.46
C GLY A 110 14.56 18.64 -3.79
N ILE A 111 13.85 18.13 -2.79
CA ILE A 111 12.48 17.62 -2.97
C ILE A 111 11.50 18.62 -2.37
N GLU A 112 10.50 19.01 -3.14
CA GLU A 112 9.42 19.88 -2.67
C GLU A 112 8.55 19.18 -1.63
N ALA A 113 8.19 19.92 -0.58
CA ALA A 113 7.27 19.45 0.44
C ALA A 113 5.85 19.27 -0.12
N LYS A 114 5.10 18.35 0.47
CA LYS A 114 3.66 18.23 0.22
C LYS A 114 2.93 19.47 0.76
N GLN A 115 1.92 19.91 0.01
CA GLN A 115 0.91 20.87 0.48
C GLN A 115 0.35 20.39 1.84
N PRO A 116 0.17 21.26 2.85
CA PRO A 116 0.10 22.73 2.83
C PRO A 116 1.42 23.48 3.05
N ASN A 117 2.55 22.77 3.15
CA ASN A 117 3.83 23.39 3.46
C ASN A 117 4.53 23.87 2.18
N SER A 118 5.31 24.96 2.28
CA SER A 118 6.20 25.43 1.22
C SER A 118 7.65 25.38 1.71
N ALA A 119 8.36 24.32 1.33
CA ALA A 119 9.77 24.13 1.67
C ALA A 119 10.45 23.15 0.71
N ILE A 120 11.75 23.35 0.50
CA ILE A 120 12.61 22.42 -0.25
C ILE A 120 13.39 21.57 0.75
N ARG A 121 13.10 20.27 0.79
CA ARG A 121 13.76 19.30 1.67
C ARG A 121 15.03 18.77 1.02
N LYS A 122 16.16 18.97 1.69
CA LYS A 122 17.47 18.57 1.20
C LYS A 122 17.62 17.04 1.30
N CYS A 123 17.85 16.41 0.14
CA CYS A 123 17.98 14.97 -0.01
C CYS A 123 19.21 14.65 -0.87
N ALA A 124 19.60 13.38 -0.88
CA ALA A 124 20.64 12.84 -1.75
C ALA A 124 20.12 11.58 -2.45
N ARG A 125 20.51 11.39 -3.71
CA ARG A 125 20.40 10.08 -4.36
C ARG A 125 21.58 9.25 -3.95
N VAL A 126 21.30 8.02 -3.54
CA VAL A 126 22.30 7.10 -3.05
C VAL A 126 22.11 5.75 -3.73
N GLN A 127 23.19 5.21 -4.26
CA GLN A 127 23.22 3.85 -4.77
C GLN A 127 23.71 2.90 -3.66
N LEU A 128 22.92 1.87 -3.36
CA LEU A 128 23.33 0.88 -2.37
C LEU A 128 24.44 -0.01 -2.92
N ILE A 129 25.55 -0.14 -2.20
CA ILE A 129 26.69 -0.98 -2.62
C ILE A 129 26.27 -2.45 -2.73
N LYS A 130 25.49 -2.94 -1.75
CA LYS A 130 25.08 -4.36 -1.70
C LYS A 130 24.22 -4.83 -2.87
N ASN A 131 23.39 -3.94 -3.42
CA ASN A 131 22.28 -4.31 -4.30
C ASN A 131 22.29 -3.53 -5.63
N GLY A 132 23.13 -2.50 -5.76
CA GLY A 132 23.12 -1.55 -6.89
C GLY A 132 21.86 -0.69 -7.00
N LYS A 133 20.88 -0.84 -6.10
CA LYS A 133 19.59 -0.12 -6.13
C LYS A 133 19.79 1.35 -5.78
N LYS A 134 19.25 2.24 -6.63
CA LYS A 134 19.21 3.68 -6.39
C LYS A 134 18.04 4.03 -5.46
N ILE A 135 18.30 4.81 -4.43
CA ILE A 135 17.31 5.28 -3.46
C ILE A 135 17.46 6.78 -3.21
N ALA A 136 16.40 7.42 -2.74
CA ALA A 136 16.49 8.77 -2.18
C ALA A 136 16.60 8.69 -0.65
N ALA A 137 17.56 9.42 -0.09
CA ALA A 137 17.77 9.56 1.34
C ALA A 137 17.69 11.03 1.75
N PHE A 138 16.99 11.30 2.84
CA PHE A 138 16.92 12.64 3.43
C PHE A 138 18.19 12.92 4.24
N VAL A 139 18.65 14.17 4.20
CA VAL A 139 19.75 14.64 5.04
C VAL A 139 19.14 15.39 6.24
N PRO A 140 19.30 14.88 7.47
CA PRO A 140 18.74 15.53 8.66
C PRO A 140 19.55 16.76 9.09
N ASN A 141 18.86 17.69 9.75
CA ASN A 141 19.38 18.98 10.26
C ASN A 141 19.81 19.96 9.15
N ASP A 142 19.87 21.24 9.52
CA ASP A 142 20.23 22.32 8.61
C ASP A 142 21.75 22.31 8.31
N GLY A 143 22.13 22.76 7.11
CA GLY A 143 23.53 22.85 6.69
C GLY A 143 24.23 21.51 6.42
N CYS A 144 23.66 20.37 6.83
CA CYS A 144 24.29 19.06 6.69
C CYS A 144 24.53 18.61 5.24
N LEU A 145 23.89 19.25 4.26
CA LEU A 145 24.13 18.99 2.84
C LEU A 145 25.53 19.42 2.38
N ASN A 146 26.17 20.34 3.11
CA ASN A 146 27.51 20.84 2.79
C ASN A 146 28.59 19.79 3.07
N TYR A 147 28.38 18.92 4.07
CA TYR A 147 29.35 17.88 4.44
C TYR A 147 29.36 16.68 3.48
N ILE A 148 28.28 16.50 2.71
CA ILE A 148 28.13 15.39 1.77
C ILE A 148 28.62 15.85 0.42
N GLU A 149 29.52 15.11 -0.19
CA GLU A 149 29.96 15.31 -1.57
C GLU A 149 29.47 14.18 -2.47
N GLU A 150 29.67 14.35 -3.78
CA GLU A 150 29.41 13.28 -4.74
C GLU A 150 30.44 12.16 -4.56
N ASN A 151 30.02 10.92 -4.75
CA ASN A 151 30.81 9.70 -4.54
C ASN A 151 31.22 9.41 -3.08
N ASP A 152 30.77 10.22 -2.11
CA ASP A 152 30.99 9.92 -0.69
C ASP A 152 30.27 8.63 -0.27
N GLU A 153 30.92 7.87 0.62
CA GLU A 153 30.30 6.74 1.29
C GLU A 153 29.37 7.21 2.42
N VAL A 154 28.12 6.76 2.38
CA VAL A 154 27.12 7.10 3.39
C VAL A 154 26.49 5.86 4.01
N LEU A 155 26.21 5.96 5.31
CA LEU A 155 25.39 4.98 6.02
C LEU A 155 23.95 5.46 6.07
N ILE A 156 23.05 4.61 5.58
CA ILE A 156 21.64 4.91 5.41
C ILE A 156 20.82 4.08 6.40
N ALA A 157 19.84 4.73 7.02
CA ALA A 157 18.85 4.09 7.89
C ALA A 157 17.44 4.29 7.37
N GLY A 158 16.52 3.42 7.82
CA GLY A 158 15.09 3.65 7.65
C GLY A 158 14.59 4.83 8.48
N PHE A 159 13.52 5.48 8.02
CA PHE A 159 12.91 6.63 8.70
C PHE A 159 11.92 6.26 9.82
N GLY A 160 11.77 4.96 10.13
CA GLY A 160 10.96 4.45 11.25
C GLY A 160 9.54 3.98 10.89
N ARG A 161 8.89 4.48 9.83
CA ARG A 161 7.50 4.09 9.48
C ARG A 161 7.39 2.78 8.68
N LYS A 162 7.98 1.67 9.13
CA LYS A 162 7.90 0.31 8.51
C LYS A 162 8.03 0.27 6.97
N GLY A 163 8.78 1.21 6.38
CA GLY A 163 8.95 1.35 4.93
C GLY A 163 7.98 2.32 4.25
N HIS A 164 7.36 3.24 4.96
CA HIS A 164 6.61 4.36 4.39
C HIS A 164 7.43 5.65 4.47
N ALA A 165 7.09 6.61 3.59
CA ALA A 165 7.62 7.96 3.69
C ALA A 165 7.11 8.65 4.96
N VAL A 166 7.87 9.62 5.46
CA VAL A 166 7.61 10.28 6.73
C VAL A 166 7.40 11.76 6.51
N GLY A 167 6.44 12.32 7.26
CA GLY A 167 6.12 13.74 7.21
C GLY A 167 5.59 14.20 5.85
N ASP A 168 6.02 15.39 5.47
CA ASP A 168 5.68 16.10 4.25
C ASP A 168 6.57 15.72 3.06
N ILE A 169 7.55 14.83 3.23
CA ILE A 169 8.51 14.48 2.18
C ILE A 169 7.94 13.36 1.29
N PRO A 170 7.62 13.62 0.01
CA PRO A 170 7.13 12.58 -0.89
C PRO A 170 8.28 11.64 -1.30
N GLY A 171 7.99 10.34 -1.40
CA GLY A 171 8.91 9.35 -1.97
C GLY A 171 10.14 8.98 -1.13
N VAL A 172 10.48 9.75 -0.09
CA VAL A 172 11.67 9.49 0.74
C VAL A 172 11.34 8.62 1.95
N ARG A 173 11.99 7.46 2.02
CA ARG A 173 11.76 6.42 3.05
C ARG A 173 12.95 6.21 3.98
N PHE A 174 14.07 6.86 3.65
CA PHE A 174 15.38 6.64 4.25
C PHE A 174 16.02 7.96 4.64
N LYS A 175 16.93 7.90 5.61
CA LYS A 175 17.74 9.04 6.06
C LYS A 175 19.22 8.69 6.09
N VAL A 176 20.06 9.69 5.92
CA VAL A 176 21.51 9.57 6.12
C VAL A 176 21.82 9.65 7.62
N VAL A 177 22.74 8.81 8.09
CA VAL A 177 23.19 8.76 9.49
C VAL A 177 24.68 9.08 9.62
N LYS A 178 25.50 8.52 8.72
CA LYS A 178 26.95 8.72 8.70
C LYS A 178 27.42 9.07 7.29
N VAL A 179 28.51 9.82 7.21
CA VAL A 179 29.23 10.19 5.99
C VAL A 179 30.71 9.89 6.24
N SER A 180 31.37 9.17 5.34
CA SER A 180 32.79 8.82 5.41
C SER A 180 33.22 8.23 6.77
N GLY A 181 32.38 7.36 7.33
CA GLY A 181 32.60 6.71 8.63
C GLY A 181 32.27 7.55 9.87
N VAL A 182 32.05 8.87 9.72
CA VAL A 182 31.71 9.80 10.80
C VAL A 182 30.20 10.04 10.86
N SER A 183 29.64 10.13 12.06
CA SER A 183 28.21 10.46 12.22
C SER A 183 27.92 11.91 11.83
N LEU A 184 26.85 12.13 11.06
CA LEU A 184 26.38 13.47 10.70
C LEU A 184 26.13 14.36 11.91
N LEU A 185 25.59 13.79 12.99
CA LEU A 185 25.34 14.55 14.22
C LEU A 185 26.64 15.05 14.87
N ALA A 186 27.74 14.30 14.76
CA ALA A 186 29.03 14.74 15.28
C ALA A 186 29.66 15.83 14.42
N LEU A 187 29.51 15.76 13.09
CA LEU A 187 29.93 16.82 12.17
C LEU A 187 29.12 18.10 12.42
N PHE A 188 27.80 17.98 12.53
CA PHE A 188 26.90 19.12 12.80
C PHE A 188 27.17 19.81 14.14
N LYS A 189 27.57 19.05 15.17
CA LYS A 189 27.96 19.60 16.48
C LYS A 189 29.45 19.97 16.56
N GLU A 190 30.18 19.88 15.45
CA GLU A 190 31.61 20.19 15.37
C GLU A 190 32.47 19.40 16.37
N LYS A 191 31.99 18.23 16.80
CA LYS A 191 32.73 17.35 17.72
C LYS A 191 33.81 16.54 17.01
N LYS A 192 33.66 16.38 15.70
CA LYS A 192 34.58 15.67 14.81
C LYS A 192 34.61 16.41 13.50
N GLU A 193 35.76 16.38 12.84
CA GLU A 193 35.92 16.84 11.48
C GLU A 193 35.73 15.70 10.49
N LYS A 194 35.40 16.04 9.24
CA LYS A 194 35.34 15.07 8.15
C LYS A 194 36.77 14.59 7.86
N PRO A 195 37.04 13.26 7.85
CA PRO A 195 38.35 12.77 7.46
C PRO A 195 38.63 13.21 6.02
N ARG A 196 39.79 13.83 5.80
CA ARG A 196 40.25 14.17 4.47
C ARG A 196 40.83 12.91 3.83
N SER A 197 40.38 12.61 2.62
CA SER A 197 40.97 11.58 1.76
C SER A 197 42.25 12.08 1.11
#